data_AF-A0A6G9J866-F1
#
_entry.id   AF-A0A6G9J866-F1
#
_cell.length_a   1.000
_cell.length_b   1.000
_cell.length_c   1.000
_cell.angle_alpha   90.00
_cell.angle_beta   90.00
_cell.angle_gamma   90.00
#
_symmetry.space_group_name_H-M   'P 1'
#
loop_
_entity.id
_entity.type
_entity.pdbx_description
1 polymer ?
#
loop_
_entity_poly.entity_id
_entity_poly.type
_entity_poly.pdbx_seq_one_letter_code
_entity_poly.pdbx_strand_id
1 'polypeptide(L)'
;MAAHAYIKLVPASKQKAVTLEEVKQLFQYYQDMMKKTGEQLGWAYQQAAFPYQLIETDEGKGKWFYLKGDGHRYRTIIVGVGSNNGETEESFIQITLPNGATHGDKGKANEFCKFLAKKLEGELHLFNGRIMYYYKR
;
A
#
# COMPACT_ATOMS: atom_id res chain seq x y z
N MET A 1 -0.16 14.12 13.82
CA MET A 1 0.31 14.46 12.46
C MET A 1 0.16 13.22 11.61
N ALA A 2 -0.36 13.36 10.39
CA ALA A 2 -0.43 12.25 9.47
C ALA A 2 1.00 11.81 9.08
N ALA A 3 1.18 10.52 8.81
CA ALA A 3 2.46 9.97 8.36
C ALA A 3 2.31 9.38 6.96
N HIS A 4 3.33 9.55 6.14
CA HIS A 4 3.31 9.13 4.74
C HIS A 4 4.50 8.24 4.41
N ALA A 5 4.26 7.26 3.57
CA ALA A 5 5.29 6.46 2.91
C ALA A 5 5.05 6.53 1.39
N TYR A 6 6.12 6.40 0.62
CA TYR A 6 6.08 6.50 -0.83
C TYR A 6 6.80 5.33 -1.48
N ILE A 7 6.19 4.75 -2.50
CA ILE A 7 6.84 3.81 -3.40
C ILE A 7 7.00 4.54 -4.73
N LYS A 8 8.23 4.95 -5.04
CA LYS A 8 8.57 5.62 -6.30
C LYS A 8 8.89 4.60 -7.39
N LEU A 9 8.35 4.82 -8.57
CA LEU A 9 8.61 4.04 -9.76
C LEU A 9 9.71 4.72 -10.57
N VAL A 10 10.94 4.38 -10.24
CA VAL A 10 12.15 4.96 -10.85
C VAL A 10 12.42 4.30 -12.21
N PRO A 11 13.33 4.84 -13.05
CA PRO A 11 13.61 4.25 -14.36
C PRO A 11 14.02 2.76 -14.33
N ALA A 12 14.61 2.30 -13.23
CA ALA A 12 15.01 0.91 -13.00
C ALA A 12 13.89 0.02 -12.40
N SER A 13 12.72 0.58 -12.07
CA SER A 13 11.57 -0.19 -11.59
C SER A 13 10.97 -1.05 -12.69
N LYS A 14 10.25 -2.10 -12.30
CA LYS A 14 9.61 -3.05 -13.22
C LYS A 14 8.62 -2.37 -14.18
N GLN A 15 7.96 -1.32 -13.72
CA GLN A 15 7.14 -0.41 -14.52
C GLN A 15 7.36 1.03 -14.05
N LYS A 16 7.19 2.00 -14.96
CA LYS A 16 7.45 3.43 -14.72
C LYS A 16 6.21 4.23 -14.32
N ALA A 17 5.03 3.66 -14.56
CA ALA A 17 3.75 4.26 -14.22
C ALA A 17 2.86 3.21 -13.54
N VAL A 18 1.95 3.66 -12.69
CA VAL A 18 0.93 2.80 -12.08
C VAL A 18 -0.39 3.55 -11.92
N THR A 19 -1.47 2.87 -12.24
CA THR A 19 -2.83 3.34 -12.08
C THR A 19 -3.41 2.89 -10.74
N LEU A 20 -4.45 3.58 -10.27
CA LEU A 20 -5.12 3.17 -9.03
C LEU A 20 -5.67 1.74 -9.12
N GLU A 21 -6.15 1.34 -10.30
CA GLU A 21 -6.72 0.01 -10.53
C GLU A 21 -5.65 -1.10 -10.41
N GLU A 22 -4.46 -0.91 -10.97
CA GLU A 22 -3.34 -1.83 -10.77
C GLU A 22 -2.96 -1.96 -9.29
N VAL A 23 -2.98 -0.85 -8.54
CA VAL A 23 -2.73 -0.91 -7.09
C VAL A 23 -3.80 -1.73 -6.36
N LYS A 24 -5.09 -1.55 -6.69
CA LYS A 24 -6.17 -2.39 -6.12
C LYS A 24 -5.99 -3.86 -6.47
N GLN A 25 -5.60 -4.18 -7.69
CA GLN A 25 -5.33 -5.56 -8.11
C GLN A 25 -4.16 -6.18 -7.33
N LEU A 26 -3.12 -5.39 -7.01
CA LEU A 26 -2.03 -5.85 -6.14
C LEU A 26 -2.52 -6.14 -4.70
N PHE A 27 -3.43 -5.32 -4.17
CA PHE A 27 -4.06 -5.57 -2.87
C PHE A 27 -4.97 -6.79 -2.89
N GLN A 28 -5.75 -7.00 -3.95
CA GLN A 28 -6.56 -8.21 -4.13
C GLN A 28 -5.67 -9.46 -4.20
N TYR A 29 -4.59 -9.40 -4.98
CA TYR A 29 -3.60 -10.48 -5.04
C TYR A 29 -2.98 -10.76 -3.66
N TYR A 30 -2.69 -9.72 -2.88
CA TYR A 30 -2.21 -9.88 -1.50
C TYR A 30 -3.24 -10.63 -0.63
N GLN A 31 -4.50 -10.21 -0.68
CA GLN A 31 -5.60 -10.87 0.04
C GLN A 31 -5.73 -12.34 -0.36
N ASP A 32 -5.69 -12.66 -1.65
CA ASP A 32 -5.81 -14.03 -2.16
C ASP A 32 -4.64 -14.91 -1.68
N MET A 33 -3.43 -14.36 -1.66
CA MET A 33 -2.25 -15.05 -1.14
C MET A 33 -2.39 -15.35 0.36
N MET A 34 -2.87 -14.39 1.15
CA MET A 34 -3.11 -14.59 2.58
C MET A 34 -4.26 -15.56 2.84
N LYS A 35 -5.29 -15.57 1.99
CA LYS A 35 -6.38 -16.55 2.05
C LYS A 35 -5.86 -17.97 1.86
N LYS A 36 -5.11 -18.23 0.79
CA LYS A 36 -4.50 -19.55 0.53
C LYS A 36 -3.58 -20.00 1.67
N THR A 37 -2.82 -19.06 2.24
CA THR A 37 -1.96 -19.34 3.39
C THR A 37 -2.76 -19.66 4.65
N GLY A 38 -3.86 -18.94 4.89
CA GLY A 38 -4.76 -19.20 6.02
C GLY A 38 -5.65 -20.44 5.85
N GLU A 39 -5.90 -20.93 4.65
CA GLU A 39 -6.55 -22.24 4.44
C GLU A 39 -5.67 -23.37 5.00
N GLN A 40 -4.35 -23.19 4.98
CA GLN A 40 -3.38 -24.15 5.52
C GLN A 40 -3.19 -24.02 7.05
N LEU A 41 -3.51 -22.85 7.63
CA LEU A 41 -3.22 -22.51 9.04
C LEU A 41 -4.47 -22.25 9.91
N GLY A 42 -5.66 -22.16 9.31
CA GLY A 42 -6.96 -21.90 9.97
C GLY A 42 -7.58 -20.52 9.68
N TRP A 43 -8.91 -20.43 9.77
CA TRP A 43 -9.73 -19.25 9.37
C TRP A 43 -9.41 -17.97 10.14
N ALA A 44 -9.03 -18.07 11.42
CA ALA A 44 -8.65 -16.93 12.26
C ALA A 44 -7.39 -16.19 11.74
N TYR A 45 -6.53 -16.88 10.98
CA TYR A 45 -5.32 -16.28 10.39
C TYR A 45 -5.65 -15.36 9.22
N GLN A 46 -6.66 -15.69 8.42
CA GLN A 46 -7.04 -14.90 7.23
C GLN A 46 -7.52 -13.50 7.60
N GLN A 47 -8.41 -13.39 8.58
CA GLN A 47 -8.93 -12.09 9.03
C GLN A 47 -7.84 -11.22 9.67
N ALA A 48 -6.89 -11.83 10.39
CA ALA A 48 -5.77 -11.10 10.99
C ALA A 48 -4.76 -10.60 9.93
N ALA A 49 -4.62 -11.33 8.82
CA ALA A 49 -3.66 -11.03 7.77
C ALA A 49 -4.08 -9.84 6.89
N PHE A 50 -5.37 -9.69 6.60
CA PHE A 50 -5.89 -8.53 5.87
C PHE A 50 -7.19 -7.99 6.50
N PRO A 51 -7.08 -7.19 7.56
CA PRO A 51 -8.24 -6.74 8.36
C PRO A 51 -8.86 -5.44 7.80
N TYR A 52 -8.97 -5.32 6.47
CA TYR A 52 -9.49 -4.11 5.82
C TYR A 52 -10.44 -4.43 4.68
N GLN A 53 -11.40 -3.54 4.49
CA GLN A 53 -12.20 -3.44 3.28
C GLN A 53 -11.66 -2.33 2.39
N LEU A 54 -11.54 -2.59 1.09
CA LEU A 54 -11.18 -1.59 0.10
C LEU A 54 -12.42 -0.76 -0.26
N ILE A 55 -12.33 0.56 -0.08
CA ILE A 55 -13.43 1.50 -0.34
C ILE A 55 -12.91 2.64 -1.20
N GLU A 56 -13.42 2.77 -2.41
CA GLU A 56 -13.21 3.93 -3.27
C GLU A 56 -14.46 4.80 -3.24
N THR A 57 -14.27 6.11 -3.01
CA THR A 57 -15.34 7.11 -3.07
C THR A 57 -15.34 7.80 -4.42
N ASP A 58 -16.43 8.48 -4.77
CA ASP A 58 -16.51 9.27 -6.01
C ASP A 58 -15.40 10.33 -6.10
N GLU A 59 -15.06 10.98 -4.98
CA GLU A 59 -13.96 11.94 -4.87
C GLU A 59 -12.57 11.31 -5.07
N GLY A 60 -12.42 10.06 -4.64
CA GLY A 60 -11.18 9.29 -4.76
C GLY A 60 -11.00 8.61 -6.11
N LYS A 61 -12.05 8.59 -6.95
CA LYS A 61 -12.08 7.80 -8.18
C LYS A 61 -10.84 8.02 -9.05
N GLY A 62 -10.08 6.95 -9.25
CA GLY A 62 -8.84 6.96 -10.05
C GLY A 62 -7.63 7.63 -9.40
N LYS A 63 -7.76 8.20 -8.20
CA LYS A 63 -6.68 8.88 -7.46
C LYS A 63 -6.28 8.18 -6.17
N TRP A 64 -7.26 7.77 -5.36
CA TRP A 64 -7.02 7.14 -4.06
C TRP A 64 -8.21 6.31 -3.58
N PHE A 65 -7.96 5.38 -2.65
CA PHE A 65 -8.98 4.62 -1.94
C PHE A 65 -8.60 4.44 -0.46
N TYR A 66 -9.59 4.06 0.34
CA TYR A 66 -9.41 3.67 1.74
C TYR A 66 -9.25 2.16 1.88
N LEU A 67 -8.36 1.76 2.78
CA LEU A 67 -8.42 0.48 3.45
C LEU A 67 -9.07 0.73 4.82
N LYS A 68 -10.37 0.45 4.93
CA LYS A 68 -11.17 0.69 6.13
C LYS A 68 -11.18 -0.56 7.01
N GLY A 69 -10.69 -0.44 8.23
CA GLY A 69 -10.71 -1.50 9.23
C GLY A 69 -12.05 -1.58 9.97
N ASP A 70 -12.13 -2.51 10.92
CA ASP A 70 -13.31 -2.74 11.76
C ASP A 70 -13.55 -1.69 12.86
N GLY A 71 -12.59 -0.77 13.06
CA GLY A 71 -12.67 0.32 14.02
C GLY A 71 -12.08 0.01 15.41
N HIS A 72 -11.77 -1.25 15.73
CA HIS A 72 -11.22 -1.60 17.04
C HIS A 72 -9.69 -1.65 17.03
N ARG A 73 -9.11 -2.56 16.24
CA ARG A 73 -7.64 -2.70 16.13
C ARG A 73 -7.08 -2.03 14.89
N TYR A 74 -7.92 -1.82 13.89
CA TYR A 74 -7.57 -1.24 12.60
C TYR A 74 -8.59 -0.17 12.27
N ARG A 75 -8.14 1.03 11.90
CA ARG A 75 -9.03 2.15 11.60
C ARG A 75 -9.05 2.41 10.11
N THR A 76 -8.01 3.05 9.61
CA THR A 76 -7.95 3.46 8.21
C THR A 76 -6.52 3.61 7.74
N ILE A 77 -6.23 3.12 6.54
CA ILE A 77 -5.06 3.49 5.74
C ILE A 77 -5.59 4.10 4.44
N ILE A 78 -4.96 5.16 3.94
CA ILE A 78 -5.30 5.76 2.64
C ILE A 78 -4.19 5.37 1.66
N VAL A 79 -4.57 4.89 0.48
CA VAL A 79 -3.65 4.53 -0.59
C VAL A 79 -4.00 5.36 -1.82
N GLY A 80 -3.01 6.04 -2.38
CA GLY A 80 -3.18 6.86 -3.57
C GLY A 80 -2.06 6.65 -4.58
N VAL A 81 -2.30 7.10 -5.80
CA VAL A 81 -1.30 7.17 -6.87
C VAL A 81 -1.12 8.62 -7.31
N GLY A 82 0.08 8.95 -7.76
CA GLY A 82 0.40 10.27 -8.28
C GLY A 82 1.60 10.24 -9.21
N SER A 83 1.92 11.40 -9.76
CA SER A 83 3.13 11.67 -10.54
C SER A 83 3.69 13.02 -10.13
N ASN A 84 5.02 13.13 -10.08
CA ASN A 84 5.66 14.43 -9.90
C ASN A 84 5.81 15.10 -11.28
N ASN A 85 5.35 16.36 -11.40
CA ASN A 85 5.48 17.16 -12.63
C ASN A 85 6.89 17.82 -12.72
N GLY A 86 7.95 17.07 -12.41
CA GLY A 86 9.34 17.53 -12.52
C GLY A 86 9.96 17.21 -13.89
N GLU A 87 11.28 17.36 -14.03
CA GLU A 87 12.02 16.98 -15.26
C GLU A 87 11.92 15.48 -15.59
N THR A 88 11.68 14.65 -14.58
CA THR A 88 11.28 13.25 -14.73
C THR A 88 9.88 13.07 -14.16
N GLU A 89 8.92 12.72 -15.02
CA GLU A 89 7.56 12.33 -14.60
C GLU A 89 7.61 10.98 -13.86
N GLU A 90 8.03 11.00 -12.60
CA GLU A 90 8.10 9.81 -11.77
C GLU A 90 6.74 9.54 -11.12
N SER A 91 6.13 8.41 -11.50
CA SER A 91 4.92 7.90 -10.85
C SER A 91 5.25 7.32 -9.47
N PHE A 92 4.31 7.46 -8.53
CA PHE A 92 4.46 6.92 -7.19
C PHE A 92 3.13 6.42 -6.62
N ILE A 93 3.24 5.50 -5.66
CA ILE A 93 2.16 5.11 -4.76
C ILE A 93 2.42 5.80 -3.42
N GLN A 94 1.43 6.49 -2.87
CA GLN A 94 1.46 7.06 -1.54
C GLN A 94 0.61 6.22 -0.59
N ILE A 95 1.17 5.89 0.56
CA ILE A 95 0.43 5.27 1.67
C ILE A 95 0.42 6.25 2.84
N THR A 96 -0.77 6.58 3.32
CA THR A 96 -0.99 7.56 4.38
C THR A 96 -1.66 6.92 5.58
N LEU A 97 -1.06 7.16 6.74
CA LEU A 97 -1.64 6.90 8.05
C LEU A 97 -2.24 8.22 8.56
N PRO A 98 -3.59 8.34 8.58
CA PRO A 98 -4.24 9.56 9.06
C PRO A 98 -4.06 9.74 10.56
N ASN A 99 -4.41 10.93 11.07
CA ASN A 99 -4.46 11.16 12.50
C ASN A 99 -5.37 10.13 13.17
N GLY A 100 -4.89 9.50 14.25
CA GLY A 100 -5.63 8.47 14.96
C GLY A 100 -5.46 7.05 14.41
N ALA A 101 -4.59 6.82 13.42
CA ALA A 101 -4.18 5.48 13.01
C ALA A 101 -3.59 4.69 14.19
N THR A 102 -3.97 3.42 14.30
CA THR A 102 -3.60 2.54 15.42
C THR A 102 -2.17 1.99 15.25
N HIS A 103 -1.68 1.29 16.28
CA HIS A 103 -0.46 0.49 16.14
C HIS A 103 -0.61 -0.63 15.10
N GLY A 104 -1.82 -1.21 14.99
CA GLY A 104 -2.15 -2.21 13.97
C GLY A 104 -2.08 -1.63 12.55
N ASP A 105 -2.61 -0.42 12.34
CA ASP A 105 -2.53 0.29 11.07
C ASP A 105 -1.08 0.52 10.66
N LYS A 106 -0.24 0.98 11.60
CA LYS A 106 1.21 1.18 11.37
C LYS A 106 1.92 -0.11 10.96
N GLY A 107 1.62 -1.23 11.63
CA GLY A 107 2.22 -2.53 11.31
C GLY A 107 1.84 -2.97 9.89
N LYS A 108 0.54 -2.96 9.57
CA LYS A 108 0.02 -3.38 8.27
C LYS A 108 0.43 -2.45 7.13
N ALA A 109 0.44 -1.14 7.35
CA ALA A 109 0.91 -0.19 6.34
C ALA A 109 2.38 -0.43 5.97
N ASN A 110 3.25 -0.74 6.93
CA ASN A 110 4.65 -1.11 6.66
C ASN A 110 4.77 -2.43 5.87
N GLU A 111 3.93 -3.41 6.19
CA GLU A 111 3.84 -4.68 5.47
C GLU A 111 3.42 -4.45 4.00
N PHE A 112 2.36 -3.66 3.78
CA PHE A 112 1.87 -3.31 2.45
C PHE A 112 2.90 -2.51 1.64
N CYS A 113 3.57 -1.53 2.26
CA CYS A 113 4.66 -0.77 1.64
C CYS A 113 5.73 -1.71 1.05
N LYS A 114 6.22 -2.65 1.86
CA LYS A 114 7.27 -3.60 1.45
C LYS A 114 6.78 -4.56 0.37
N PHE A 115 5.54 -5.03 0.48
CA PHE A 115 4.95 -5.91 -0.53
C PHE A 115 4.85 -5.22 -1.89
N LEU A 116 4.27 -4.02 -1.95
CA LEU A 116 4.09 -3.27 -3.19
C LEU A 116 5.45 -2.90 -3.80
N ALA A 117 6.38 -2.38 -2.99
CA ALA A 117 7.70 -2.03 -3.46
C ALA A 117 8.47 -3.24 -4.02
N LYS A 118 8.34 -4.41 -3.40
CA LYS A 118 8.93 -5.65 -3.93
C LYS A 118 8.28 -6.10 -5.24
N LYS A 119 6.95 -5.98 -5.37
CA LYS A 119 6.23 -6.40 -6.59
C LYS A 119 6.53 -5.51 -7.80
N LEU A 120 6.75 -4.22 -7.54
CA LEU A 120 6.99 -3.21 -8.56
C LEU A 120 8.49 -2.90 -8.78
N GLU A 121 9.36 -3.53 -8.00
CA GLU A 121 10.79 -3.20 -7.95
C GLU A 121 11.01 -1.69 -7.72
N GLY A 122 10.23 -1.13 -6.79
CA GLY A 122 10.20 0.30 -6.49
C GLY A 122 11.28 0.75 -5.50
N GLU A 123 11.46 2.07 -5.42
CA GLU A 123 12.16 2.72 -4.32
C GLU A 123 11.17 3.06 -3.21
N LEU A 124 11.32 2.45 -2.05
CA LEU A 124 10.42 2.63 -0.90
C LEU A 124 10.99 3.62 0.10
N HIS A 125 10.28 4.72 0.32
CA HIS A 125 10.49 5.67 1.40
C HIS A 125 9.52 5.35 2.53
N LEU A 126 10.03 4.84 3.64
CA LEU A 126 9.23 4.44 4.80
C LEU A 126 8.73 5.67 5.59
N PHE A 127 7.71 5.45 6.44
CA PHE A 127 7.13 6.46 7.33
C PHE A 127 8.14 7.17 8.26
N ASN A 128 9.28 6.53 8.52
CA ASN A 128 10.36 7.07 9.35
C ASN A 128 11.52 7.68 8.54
N GLY A 129 11.36 7.84 7.23
CA GLY A 129 12.35 8.41 6.33
C GLY A 129 13.42 7.42 5.83
N ARG A 130 13.45 6.17 6.31
CA ARG A 130 14.39 5.17 5.79
C ARG A 130 14.01 4.80 4.35
N ILE A 131 15.02 4.74 3.47
CA ILE A 131 14.85 4.32 2.07
C ILE A 131 15.27 2.86 1.90
N MET A 132 14.48 2.10 1.14
CA MET A 132 14.76 0.73 0.71
C MET A 132 14.64 0.63 -0.80
N TYR A 133 15.50 -0.16 -1.43
CA TYR A 133 15.59 -0.26 -2.89
C TYR A 133 15.33 -1.70 -3.30
N TYR A 134 14.33 -1.92 -4.16
CA TYR A 134 13.89 -3.25 -4.58
C TYR A 134 14.21 -3.58 -6.05
N TYR A 135 14.70 -2.60 -6.82
CA TYR A 135 15.24 -2.81 -8.17
C TYR A 135 16.69 -3.27 -8.15
N LYS A 136 17.14 -3.89 -9.23
CA LYS A 136 18.56 -4.20 -9.45
C LYS A 136 19.33 -2.91 -9.73
N ARG A 137 20.39 -2.70 -8.95
CA ARG A 137 21.30 -1.56 -9.07
C ARG A 137 22.51 -1.92 -9.92
#